data_AF-A0A0G4NHT5-F1
#
_entry.id   AF-A0A0G4NHT5-F1
#
_cell.length_a   1.000
_cell.length_b   1.000
_cell.length_c   1.000
_cell.angle_alpha   90.00
_cell.angle_beta   90.00
_cell.angle_gamma   90.00
#
_symmetry.space_group_name_H-M   'P 1'
#
loop_
_entity.id
_entity.type
_entity.pdbx_description
1 polymer ?
#
loop_
_entity_poly.entity_id
_entity_poly.type
_entity_poly.pdbx_seq_one_letter_code
_entity_poly.pdbx_strand_id
1 'polypeptide(L)'
;MSRDFQLFTSLRHDDGLRQVPTHGPQNAGWNHRIESPYYILDYHRDRMLRAATHWAWPDAIQVLEGEAGLERLASFLDTSLADHRYTARVKILLAQDGRLACEKGPAAPVPLSNLFPSRLPVPDAEVAAGDPSKNLV
;
A
#
# COMPACT_ATOMS: atom_id res chain seq x y z
N MET A 1 -15.19 2.42 -25.32
CA MET A 1 -14.07 2.18 -24.38
C MET A 1 -13.79 0.69 -24.36
N SER A 2 -12.52 0.28 -24.35
CA SER A 2 -12.17 -1.14 -24.17
C SER A 2 -12.72 -1.58 -22.81
N ARG A 3 -13.48 -2.68 -22.77
CA ARG A 3 -13.97 -3.29 -21.52
C ARG A 3 -12.84 -3.90 -20.68
N ASP A 4 -11.62 -3.94 -21.23
CA ASP A 4 -10.44 -4.53 -20.61
C ASP A 4 -9.58 -3.50 -19.88
N PHE A 5 -9.85 -2.19 -20.06
CA PHE A 5 -9.11 -1.16 -19.36
C PHE A 5 -9.46 -1.19 -17.86
N GLN A 6 -8.42 -1.30 -17.03
CA GLN A 6 -8.53 -1.31 -15.58
C GLN A 6 -7.58 -0.27 -14.99
N LEU A 7 -8.05 0.41 -13.95
CA LEU A 7 -7.18 1.19 -13.09
C LEU A 7 -6.39 0.25 -12.20
N PHE A 8 -5.18 0.65 -11.81
CA PHE A 8 -4.38 -0.18 -10.91
C PHE A 8 -3.51 0.61 -9.95
N THR A 9 -3.21 -0.03 -8.83
CA THR A 9 -2.16 0.37 -7.91
C THR A 9 -1.33 -0.82 -7.48
N SER A 10 -0.09 -0.58 -7.07
CA SER A 10 0.75 -1.62 -6.50
C SER A 10 1.24 -1.18 -5.13
N LEU A 11 1.08 -2.06 -4.15
CA LEU A 11 1.48 -1.86 -2.76
C LEU A 11 2.28 -3.07 -2.25
N ARG A 12 2.89 -2.92 -1.08
CA ARG A 12 3.54 -4.02 -0.36
C ARG A 12 2.59 -4.62 0.67
N HIS A 13 2.48 -5.94 0.64
CA HIS A 13 1.98 -6.75 1.75
C HIS A 13 3.18 -7.24 2.58
N ASP A 14 3.18 -6.96 3.87
CA ASP A 14 4.21 -7.42 4.80
C ASP A 14 3.65 -7.51 6.23
N ASP A 15 3.73 -8.68 6.87
CA ASP A 15 3.24 -8.86 8.24
C ASP A 15 4.00 -8.01 9.26
N GLY A 16 5.25 -7.62 8.97
CA GLY A 16 6.01 -6.69 9.79
C GLY A 16 5.38 -5.30 9.89
N LEU A 17 4.42 -4.94 9.02
CA LEU A 17 3.68 -3.68 9.12
C LEU A 17 2.66 -3.65 10.26
N ARG A 18 2.28 -4.81 10.80
CA ARG A 18 1.35 -4.92 11.93
C ARG A 18 1.90 -4.30 13.21
N GLN A 19 3.22 -4.18 13.34
CA GLN A 19 3.85 -3.57 14.51
C GLN A 19 3.90 -2.02 14.46
N VAL A 20 3.52 -1.41 13.33
CA VAL A 20 3.63 0.04 13.10
C VAL A 20 2.77 0.89 14.04
N PRO A 21 1.54 0.52 14.43
CA PRO A 21 0.78 1.31 15.40
C PRO A 21 1.51 1.50 16.74
N THR A 22 2.30 0.50 17.16
CA THR A 22 3.01 0.51 18.45
C THR A 22 4.45 1.02 18.34
N HIS A 23 5.15 0.68 17.25
CA HIS A 23 6.60 0.91 17.12
C HIS A 23 6.98 1.79 15.92
N GLY A 24 6.02 2.15 15.08
CA GLY A 24 6.23 2.94 13.89
C GLY A 24 6.10 4.44 14.13
N PRO A 25 6.41 5.26 13.11
CA PRO A 25 6.29 6.70 13.22
C PRO A 25 4.83 7.16 13.10
N GLN A 26 4.51 8.30 13.71
CA GLN A 26 3.16 8.86 13.73
C GLN A 26 2.63 9.23 12.34
N ASN A 27 3.51 9.49 11.38
CA ASN A 27 3.16 9.83 10.00
C ASN A 27 3.01 8.61 9.08
N ALA A 28 2.86 7.39 9.62
CA ALA A 28 2.67 6.16 8.83
C ALA A 28 1.25 5.94 8.27
N GLY A 29 0.38 6.96 8.31
CA GLY A 29 -0.95 6.94 7.67
C GLY A 29 -1.84 5.79 8.16
N TRP A 30 -2.40 5.01 7.24
CA TRP A 30 -3.15 3.79 7.53
C TRP A 30 -2.47 2.88 8.56
N ASN A 31 -1.16 2.63 8.41
CA ASN A 31 -0.43 1.72 9.28
C ASN A 31 -0.17 2.29 10.69
N HIS A 32 -0.30 3.60 10.91
CA HIS A 32 -0.27 4.16 12.26
C HIS A 32 -1.61 3.96 12.98
N ARG A 33 -2.72 4.03 12.23
CA ARG A 33 -4.08 4.00 12.78
C ARG A 33 -4.57 2.59 13.06
N ILE A 34 -4.17 1.61 12.26
CA ILE A 34 -4.72 0.26 12.26
C ILE A 34 -3.60 -0.76 12.12
N GLU A 35 -3.71 -1.87 12.86
CA GLU A 35 -2.88 -3.05 12.67
C GLU A 35 -3.19 -3.69 11.30
N SER A 36 -2.33 -3.45 10.31
CA SER A 36 -2.57 -3.91 8.94
C SER A 36 -1.28 -4.27 8.23
N PRO A 37 -1.28 -5.35 7.42
CA PRO A 37 -0.12 -5.76 6.65
C PRO A 37 0.01 -5.00 5.32
N TYR A 38 -0.86 -4.02 5.02
CA TYR A 38 -0.87 -3.30 3.76
C TYR A 38 -0.22 -1.94 3.91
N TYR A 39 0.89 -1.72 3.20
CA TYR A 39 1.63 -0.47 3.27
C TYR A 39 0.79 0.70 2.73
N ILE A 40 0.53 1.72 3.58
CA ILE A 40 -0.16 2.99 3.29
C ILE A 40 -1.42 2.86 2.43
N LEU A 41 -2.29 1.92 2.79
CA LEU A 41 -3.47 1.53 1.99
C LEU A 41 -4.37 2.72 1.62
N ASP A 42 -4.52 3.68 2.53
CA ASP A 42 -5.28 4.93 2.32
C ASP A 42 -4.76 5.73 1.12
N TYR A 43 -3.44 5.90 0.99
CA TYR A 43 -2.83 6.61 -0.15
C TYR A 43 -3.07 5.86 -1.47
N HIS A 44 -3.02 4.53 -1.43
CA HIS A 44 -3.28 3.71 -2.62
C HIS A 44 -4.75 3.78 -3.04
N ARG A 45 -5.69 3.75 -2.07
CA ARG A 45 -7.11 3.98 -2.33
C ARG A 45 -7.32 5.35 -2.95
N ASP A 46 -6.81 6.42 -2.33
CA ASP A 46 -7.04 7.80 -2.77
C ASP A 46 -6.55 8.02 -4.20
N ARG A 47 -5.40 7.42 -4.54
CA ARG A 47 -4.88 7.44 -5.91
C ARG A 47 -5.82 6.79 -6.91
N MET A 48 -6.36 5.62 -6.59
CA MET A 48 -7.33 4.94 -7.48
C MET A 48 -8.65 5.71 -7.56
N LEU A 49 -9.12 6.27 -6.44
CA LEU A 49 -10.36 7.07 -6.39
C LEU A 49 -10.24 8.29 -7.30
N ARG A 50 -9.13 9.05 -7.20
CA ARG A 50 -8.85 10.17 -8.11
C ARG A 50 -8.87 9.77 -9.57
N ALA A 51 -8.31 8.61 -9.91
CA ALA A 51 -8.33 8.10 -11.27
C ALA A 51 -9.75 7.70 -11.72
N ALA A 52 -10.52 7.02 -10.87
CA ALA A 52 -11.92 6.67 -11.16
C ALA A 52 -12.80 7.92 -11.36
N THR A 53 -12.59 8.96 -10.54
CA THR A 53 -13.23 10.27 -10.70
C THR A 53 -12.86 10.93 -12.02
N HIS A 54 -11.58 10.90 -12.41
CA HIS A 54 -11.13 11.47 -13.69
C HIS A 54 -11.83 10.83 -14.89
N TRP A 55 -12.07 9.52 -14.86
CA TRP A 55 -12.75 8.78 -15.92
C TRP A 55 -14.29 8.79 -15.81
N ALA A 56 -14.85 9.42 -14.77
CA ALA A 56 -16.27 9.41 -14.47
C ALA A 56 -16.86 7.98 -14.37
N TRP A 57 -16.22 7.12 -13.57
CA TRP A 57 -16.65 5.74 -13.33
C TRP A 57 -17.46 5.63 -12.03
N PRO A 58 -18.80 5.80 -12.05
CA PRO A 58 -19.60 5.91 -10.83
C PRO A 58 -19.50 4.66 -9.94
N ASP A 59 -19.57 3.46 -10.52
CA ASP A 59 -19.49 2.21 -9.75
C ASP A 59 -18.13 2.04 -9.09
N ALA A 60 -17.05 2.36 -9.81
CA ALA A 60 -15.68 2.34 -9.28
C ALA A 60 -15.45 3.39 -8.18
N ILE A 61 -16.04 4.59 -8.33
CA ILE A 61 -16.00 5.64 -7.30
C ILE A 61 -16.72 5.15 -6.04
N GLN A 62 -17.94 4.62 -6.18
CA GLN A 62 -18.74 4.10 -5.06
C GLN A 62 -18.01 3.00 -4.29
N VAL A 63 -17.25 2.15 -4.97
CA VAL A 63 -16.45 1.10 -4.33
C VAL A 63 -15.34 1.67 -3.44
N LEU A 64 -14.74 2.81 -3.82
CA LEU A 64 -13.56 3.37 -3.15
C LEU A 64 -13.87 4.54 -2.20
N GLU A 65 -14.97 5.25 -2.37
CA GLU A 65 -15.24 6.50 -1.68
C GLU A 65 -15.41 6.36 -0.15
N GLY A 66 -14.83 7.32 0.60
CA GLY A 66 -14.97 7.43 2.05
C GLY A 66 -14.36 6.27 2.85
N GLU A 67 -14.44 6.32 4.18
CA GLU A 67 -13.85 5.26 5.02
C GLU A 67 -14.41 3.87 4.69
N ALA A 68 -15.70 3.79 4.35
CA ALA A 68 -16.33 2.54 3.95
C ALA A 68 -15.68 1.90 2.71
N GLY A 69 -15.20 2.70 1.73
CA GLY A 69 -14.48 2.17 0.57
C GLY A 69 -13.07 1.69 0.91
N LEU A 70 -12.42 2.33 1.88
CA LEU A 70 -11.12 1.91 2.39
C LEU A 70 -11.22 0.57 3.15
N GLU A 71 -12.23 0.42 4.01
CA GLU A 71 -12.52 -0.84 4.71
C GLU A 71 -12.87 -1.98 3.74
N ARG A 72 -13.63 -1.67 2.68
CA ARG A 72 -13.96 -2.63 1.61
C ARG A 72 -12.71 -3.12 0.90
N LEU A 73 -11.78 -2.20 0.62
CA LEU A 73 -10.52 -2.53 -0.03
C LEU A 73 -9.64 -3.40 0.88
N ALA A 74 -9.55 -3.09 2.17
CA ALA A 74 -8.84 -3.90 3.15
C ALA A 74 -9.44 -5.32 3.23
N SER A 75 -10.77 -5.43 3.38
CA SER A 75 -11.48 -6.71 3.45
C SER A 75 -11.30 -7.56 2.17
N PHE A 76 -11.31 -6.91 1.00
CA PHE A 76 -11.02 -7.56 -0.28
C PHE A 76 -9.61 -8.14 -0.31
N LEU A 77 -8.61 -7.39 0.18
CA LEU A 77 -7.23 -7.85 0.25
C LEU A 77 -7.07 -8.98 1.25
N ASP A 78 -7.68 -8.91 2.43
CA ASP A 78 -7.64 -9.96 3.45
C ASP A 78 -8.18 -11.28 2.90
N THR A 79 -9.33 -11.22 2.22
CA THR A 79 -9.91 -12.38 1.55
C THR A 79 -8.99 -12.90 0.44
N SER A 80 -8.45 -11.98 -0.38
CA SER A 80 -7.60 -12.35 -1.50
C SER A 80 -6.28 -12.97 -1.03
N LEU A 81 -5.76 -12.57 0.12
CA LEU A 81 -4.43 -12.93 0.64
C LEU A 81 -4.48 -13.89 1.83
N ALA A 82 -5.63 -14.47 2.16
CA ALA A 82 -5.82 -15.33 3.34
C ALA A 82 -4.76 -16.46 3.46
N ASP A 83 -4.36 -17.07 2.34
CA ASP A 83 -3.36 -18.15 2.32
C ASP A 83 -1.92 -17.65 2.14
N HIS A 84 -1.69 -16.34 2.08
CA HIS A 84 -0.41 -15.74 1.73
C HIS A 84 0.44 -15.47 2.98
N ARG A 85 1.54 -16.20 3.14
CA ARG A 85 2.39 -16.14 4.34
C ARG A 85 3.75 -15.45 4.13
N TYR A 86 3.94 -14.74 3.03
CA TYR A 86 5.20 -14.09 2.70
C TYR A 86 5.02 -12.65 2.21
N THR A 87 6.09 -11.87 2.30
CA THR A 87 6.15 -10.50 1.79
C THR A 87 5.92 -10.49 0.29
N ALA A 88 4.93 -9.70 -0.14
CA ALA A 88 4.51 -9.68 -1.53
C ALA A 88 4.31 -8.26 -2.06
N ARG A 89 4.56 -8.10 -3.35
CA ARG A 89 4.02 -7.00 -4.12
C ARG A 89 2.61 -7.39 -4.54
N VAL A 90 1.62 -6.57 -4.18
CA VAL A 90 0.23 -6.75 -4.55
C VAL A 90 -0.15 -5.67 -5.53
N LYS A 91 -0.58 -6.05 -6.74
CA LYS A 91 -1.14 -5.14 -7.74
C LYS A 91 -2.66 -5.29 -7.71
N ILE A 92 -3.34 -4.24 -7.24
CA ILE A 92 -4.80 -4.15 -7.19
C ILE A 92 -5.28 -3.61 -8.53
N LEU A 93 -6.31 -4.23 -9.07
CA LEU A 93 -6.97 -3.88 -10.32
C LEU A 93 -8.41 -3.45 -10.01
N LEU A 94 -8.88 -2.40 -10.67
CA LEU A 94 -10.25 -1.90 -10.56
C LEU A 94 -10.83 -1.70 -11.96
N ALA A 95 -11.88 -2.45 -12.26
CA ALA A 95 -12.66 -2.30 -13.48
C ALA A 95 -13.66 -1.14 -13.37
N GLN A 96 -14.17 -0.69 -14.53
CA GLN A 96 -15.14 0.39 -14.62
C GLN A 96 -16.43 0.13 -13.82
N ASP A 97 -16.88 -1.12 -13.77
CA ASP A 97 -18.07 -1.58 -13.05
C ASP A 97 -17.83 -1.81 -11.54
N GLY A 98 -16.67 -1.38 -11.02
CA GLY A 98 -16.33 -1.50 -9.61
C GLY A 98 -15.74 -2.85 -9.21
N ARG A 99 -15.60 -3.83 -10.11
CA ARG A 99 -14.97 -5.11 -9.77
C ARG A 99 -13.50 -4.94 -9.39
N LEU A 100 -13.14 -5.45 -8.22
CA LEU A 100 -11.77 -5.55 -7.74
C LEU A 100 -11.15 -6.91 -8.11
N ALA A 101 -9.87 -6.88 -8.45
CA ALA A 101 -9.02 -8.07 -8.59
C ALA A 101 -7.60 -7.76 -8.07
N CYS A 102 -6.79 -8.79 -7.83
CA CYS A 102 -5.39 -8.57 -7.52
C CYS A 102 -4.46 -9.60 -8.17
N GLU A 103 -3.27 -9.14 -8.52
CA GLU A 103 -2.13 -9.94 -8.91
C GLU A 103 -1.07 -9.84 -7.82
N LYS A 104 -0.32 -10.91 -7.59
CA LYS A 104 0.68 -10.99 -6.52
C LYS A 104 2.00 -11.47 -7.09
N GLY A 105 3.09 -10.93 -6.56
CA GLY A 105 4.44 -11.41 -6.84
C GLY A 105 5.30 -11.35 -5.57
N PRO A 106 6.38 -12.14 -5.51
CA PRO A 106 7.29 -12.09 -4.38
C PRO A 106 7.91 -10.70 -4.27
N ALA A 107 8.16 -10.24 -3.05
CA ALA A 107 8.96 -9.06 -2.79
C ALA A 107 10.05 -9.39 -1.77
N ALA A 108 11.23 -8.79 -1.96
CA ALA A 108 12.34 -8.99 -1.05
C ALA A 108 11.98 -8.47 0.36
N PRO A 109 12.42 -9.16 1.43
CA PRO A 109 12.34 -8.62 2.77
C PRO A 109 13.12 -7.31 2.84
N VAL A 110 12.49 -6.26 3.34
CA VAL A 110 13.17 -5.01 3.71
C VAL A 110 12.70 -4.54 5.09
N PRO A 111 13.60 -3.97 5.91
CA PRO A 111 13.28 -3.54 7.27
C PRO A 111 12.22 -2.42 7.27
N LEU A 112 11.49 -2.28 8.39
CA LEU A 112 10.49 -1.22 8.52
C LEU A 112 11.08 0.18 8.34
N SER A 113 12.32 0.42 8.75
CA SER A 113 13.01 1.70 8.54
C SER A 113 13.16 2.08 7.07
N ASN A 114 13.16 1.10 6.16
CA ASN A 114 13.17 1.36 4.71
C ASN A 114 11.77 1.74 4.18
N LEU A 115 10.71 1.28 4.85
CA LEU A 115 9.34 1.65 4.52
C LEU A 115 8.92 2.99 5.15
N PHE A 116 9.44 3.30 6.32
CA PHE A 116 9.15 4.54 7.02
C PHE A 116 10.47 5.20 7.47
N PRO A 117 11.24 5.77 6.52
CA PRO A 117 12.49 6.43 6.85
C PRO A 117 12.23 7.66 7.71
N SER A 118 13.02 7.84 8.77
CA SER A 118 12.96 9.05 9.62
C SER A 118 13.44 10.30 8.88
N ARG A 119 14.29 10.12 7.88
CA ARG A 119 14.79 11.18 7.00
C ARG A 119 15.06 10.61 5.61
N LEU A 120 14.69 11.35 4.57
CA LEU A 120 15.15 11.03 3.21
C LEU A 120 16.63 11.43 3.07
N PRO A 121 17.45 10.65 2.35
CA PRO A 121 18.81 11.05 2.05
C PRO A 121 18.81 12.38 1.28
N VAL A 122 19.78 13.24 1.55
CA VAL A 122 19.98 14.47 0.79
C VAL A 122 20.42 14.06 -0.62
N PRO A 123 19.80 14.60 -1.70
CA PRO A 123 20.30 14.38 -3.05
C PRO A 123 21.80 14.74 -3.12
N ASP A 124 22.60 13.87 -3.75
CA ASP A 124 24.06 14.03 -3.93
C ASP A 124 24.94 13.94 -2.68
N ALA A 125 24.41 13.50 -1.53
CA ALA A 125 25.27 13.04 -0.44
C ALA A 125 25.90 11.70 -0.83
N GLU A 126 27.16 11.71 -1.26
CA GLU A 126 28.02 10.53 -1.16
C GLU A 126 27.85 9.98 0.26
N VAL A 127 27.51 8.69 0.37
CA VAL A 127 27.33 8.02 1.66
C VAL A 127 28.65 8.15 2.41
N ALA A 128 28.76 9.15 3.27
CA ALA A 128 30.00 9.47 3.96
C ALA A 128 30.41 8.24 4.78
N ALA A 129 31.69 7.88 4.69
CA ALA A 129 32.26 6.79 5.47
C ALA A 129 32.09 7.13 6.97
N GLY A 130 31.08 6.53 7.60
CA GLY A 130 30.70 6.79 8.99
C GLY A 130 29.20 6.92 9.27
N ASP A 131 28.31 6.70 8.29
CA ASP A 131 26.85 6.74 8.55
C ASP A 131 26.44 5.72 9.65
N PRO A 132 25.87 6.18 10.78
CA PRO A 132 25.48 5.31 11.90
C PRO A 132 24.36 4.32 11.54
N SER A 133 23.71 4.46 10.39
CA SER A 133 22.78 3.46 9.85
C SER A 133 23.45 2.10 9.56
N LYS A 134 24.79 2.01 9.63
CA LYS A 134 25.54 0.75 9.58
C LYS A 134 25.69 0.02 10.93
N ASN A 135 25.38 0.65 12.06
CA ASN A 135 25.67 0.12 13.40
C ASN A 135 24.43 -0.34 14.18
N LEU A 136 23.46 -0.95 13.50
CA LEU A 136 22.42 -1.73 14.17
C LEU A 136 22.55 -3.17 13.67
N VAL A 137 23.42 -3.91 14.39
CA VAL A 137 23.49 -5.37 14.43
C VAL A 137 22.36 -5.88 15.32
#